data_AF-A0A1F4DKG0-F1
#
_entry.id   AF-A0A1F4DKG0-F1
#
_cell.length_a   1.000
_cell.length_b   1.000
_cell.length_c   1.000
_cell.angle_alpha   90.00
_cell.angle_beta   90.00
_cell.angle_gamma   90.00
#
_symmetry.space_group_name_H-M   'P 1'
#
loop_
_entity.id
_entity.type
_entity.pdbx_description
1 polymer ?
#
loop_
_entity_poly.entity_id
_entity_poly.type
_entity_poly.pdbx_seq_one_letter_code
_entity_poly.pdbx_strand_id
1 'polypeptide(L)'
;MGNHMKTRVEISGALLDEAKKVASREGTTVRALIEQGLRHVISQRKRSRAFRLRKATFKGQGLSAEAKGAGWDRLRELAYEERGG
;
A
#
# COMPACT_ATOMS: atom_id res chain seq x y z
N MET A 1 -0.97 20.95 11.19
CA MET A 1 -1.27 21.96 10.15
C MET A 1 -0.27 21.76 9.02
N GLY A 2 -0.70 21.32 7.84
CA GLY A 2 0.22 21.08 6.73
C GLY A 2 0.65 22.40 6.09
N ASN A 3 1.94 22.58 5.83
CA ASN A 3 2.44 23.73 5.06
C ASN A 3 1.85 23.67 3.65
N HIS A 4 1.06 24.67 3.26
CA HIS A 4 0.63 24.84 1.88
C HIS A 4 1.77 25.44 1.06
N MET A 5 2.37 24.66 0.16
CA MET A 5 3.39 25.13 -0.77
C MET A 5 2.74 25.43 -2.14
N LYS A 6 3.14 26.54 -2.76
CA LYS A 6 2.78 26.87 -4.15
C LYS A 6 3.86 26.31 -5.08
N THR A 7 3.47 25.44 -6.00
CA THR A 7 4.35 24.87 -7.00
C THR A 7 3.94 25.35 -8.38
N ARG A 8 4.91 25.79 -9.20
CA ARG A 8 4.70 26.07 -10.62
C ARG A 8 5.07 24.81 -11.40
N VAL A 9 4.17 24.38 -12.29
CA VAL A 9 4.37 23.22 -13.16
C VAL A 9 4.17 23.66 -14.60
N GLU A 10 4.99 23.13 -15.51
CA GLU A 10 4.79 23.29 -16.93
C GLU A 10 3.85 22.20 -17.44
N ILE A 11 2.83 22.60 -18.19
CA ILE A 11 1.82 21.72 -18.77
C ILE A 11 1.53 22.21 -20.18
N SER A 12 1.19 21.29 -21.09
CA SER A 12 0.83 21.67 -22.46
C SER A 12 -0.47 22.49 -22.44
N GLY A 13 -0.57 23.47 -23.35
CA GLY A 13 -1.77 24.31 -23.46
C GLY A 13 -3.03 23.49 -23.72
N ALA A 14 -2.94 22.50 -24.60
CA ALA A 14 -4.05 21.59 -24.90
C ALA A 14 -4.58 20.86 -23.65
N LEU A 15 -3.68 20.35 -22.80
CA LEU A 15 -4.07 19.67 -21.56
C LEU A 15 -4.68 20.64 -20.54
N LEU A 16 -4.14 21.86 -20.44
CA LEU A 16 -4.71 22.89 -19.58
C LEU A 16 -6.15 23.25 -20.00
N ASP A 17 -6.41 23.37 -21.29
CA ASP A 17 -7.73 23.71 -21.81
C ASP A 17 -8.74 22.58 -21.57
N GLU A 18 -8.32 21.33 -21.72
CA GLU A 18 -9.14 20.18 -21.34
C GLU A 18 -9.43 20.16 -19.83
N ALA A 19 -8.42 20.36 -19.00
CA ALA A 19 -8.58 20.40 -17.54
C ALA A 19 -9.52 21.51 -17.10
N LYS A 20 -9.50 22.69 -17.75
CA LYS A 20 -10.45 23.79 -17.48
C LYS A 20 -11.90 23.39 -17.82
N LYS A 21 -12.12 22.74 -18.96
CA LYS A 21 -13.46 22.27 -19.36
C LYS A 21 -14.02 21.26 -18.35
N VAL A 22 -13.19 20.28 -17.96
CA VAL A 22 -13.55 19.29 -16.93
C VAL A 22 -13.85 19.97 -15.60
N ALA A 23 -12.97 20.88 -15.15
CA ALA A 23 -13.14 21.59 -13.90
C ALA A 23 -14.45 22.39 -13.86
N SER A 24 -14.78 23.09 -14.95
CA SER A 24 -16.02 23.85 -15.06
C SER A 24 -17.26 22.95 -15.06
N ARG A 25 -17.21 21.81 -15.76
CA ARG A 25 -18.32 20.86 -15.83
C ARG A 25 -18.61 20.22 -14.46
N GLU A 26 -17.57 19.98 -13.68
CA GLU A 26 -17.64 19.23 -12.41
C GLU A 26 -17.68 20.15 -11.18
N GLY A 27 -17.70 21.48 -11.36
CA GLY A 27 -17.73 22.44 -10.25
C GLY A 27 -16.48 22.39 -9.37
N THR A 28 -15.32 22.09 -9.96
CA THR A 28 -14.02 21.98 -9.27
C THR A 28 -13.00 22.95 -9.87
N THR A 29 -11.74 22.86 -9.43
CA THR A 29 -10.64 23.71 -9.94
C THR A 29 -9.57 22.87 -10.62
N VAL A 30 -8.85 23.48 -11.58
CA VAL A 30 -7.67 22.84 -12.20
C VAL A 30 -6.64 22.43 -11.13
N ARG A 31 -6.49 23.23 -10.07
CA ARG A 31 -5.64 22.89 -8.93
C ARG A 31 -6.07 21.58 -8.26
N ALA A 32 -7.36 21.42 -7.98
CA ALA A 32 -7.88 20.20 -7.37
C ALA A 32 -7.65 18.98 -8.28
N LEU A 33 -7.87 19.13 -9.59
CA LEU A 33 -7.59 18.06 -10.56
C LEU A 33 -6.10 17.65 -10.56
N ILE A 34 -5.18 18.63 -10.53
CA ILE A 34 -3.73 18.37 -10.44
C ILE A 34 -3.39 17.63 -9.15
N GLU A 35 -3.91 18.08 -8.00
CA GLU A 35 -3.66 17.45 -6.71
C GLU A 35 -4.22 16.02 -6.65
N GLN A 36 -5.42 15.79 -7.20
CA GLN A 36 -6.03 14.47 -7.32
C GLN A 36 -5.22 13.53 -8.21
N GLY A 37 -4.81 14.00 -9.39
CA GLY A 37 -3.96 13.24 -10.33
C GLY A 37 -2.63 12.84 -9.70
N LEU A 38 -1.95 13.78 -9.03
CA LEU A 38 -0.69 13.52 -8.34
C LEU A 38 -0.87 12.49 -7.21
N ARG A 39 -1.92 12.63 -6.41
CA ARG A 39 -2.24 11.66 -5.33
C ARG A 39 -2.49 10.28 -5.90
N HIS A 40 -3.21 10.18 -7.02
CA HIS A 40 -3.53 8.93 -7.68
C HIS A 40 -2.26 8.21 -8.14
N VAL A 41 -1.38 8.89 -8.89
CA VAL A 41 -0.11 8.33 -9.39
C VAL A 41 0.80 7.89 -8.24
N ILE A 42 0.93 8.69 -7.18
CA ILE A 42 1.71 8.30 -5.99
C ILE A 42 1.13 7.03 -5.36
N SER A 43 -0.19 6.94 -5.23
CA SER A 43 -0.84 5.76 -4.63
C SER A 43 -0.60 4.49 -5.45
N GLN A 44 -0.68 4.57 -6.78
CA GLN A 44 -0.41 3.46 -7.68
C GLN A 44 1.03 2.97 -7.53
N ARG A 45 1.99 3.90 -7.51
CA ARG A 45 3.40 3.56 -7.31
C ARG A 45 3.68 2.96 -5.93
N LYS A 46 3.03 3.44 -4.87
CA LYS A 46 3.13 2.82 -3.54
C LYS A 46 2.59 1.39 -3.51
N ARG A 47 1.49 1.11 -4.21
CA ARG A 47 0.92 -0.24 -4.32
C ARG A 47 1.80 -1.22 -5.10
N SER A 48 2.65 -0.72 -6.01
CA SER A 48 3.55 -1.56 -6.82
C SER A 48 4.68 -2.26 -6.04
N ARG A 49 4.82 -2.00 -4.73
CA ARG A 49 5.80 -2.74 -3.93
C ARG A 49 5.28 -4.17 -3.72
N ALA A 50 5.95 -5.14 -4.34
CA ALA A 50 5.65 -6.56 -4.15
C ALA A 50 5.48 -6.87 -2.66
N PHE A 51 4.45 -7.65 -2.33
CA PHE A 51 4.23 -8.10 -0.96
C PHE A 51 5.51 -8.74 -0.43
N ARG A 52 6.09 -8.12 0.60
CA ARG A 52 7.22 -8.68 1.32
C ARG A 52 6.68 -9.21 2.64
N LEU A 53 6.55 -10.53 2.74
CA LEU A 53 6.23 -11.18 4.01
C LEU A 53 7.30 -10.77 5.02
N ARG A 54 6.90 -10.07 6.08
CA ARG A 54 7.81 -9.75 7.18
C ARG A 54 8.35 -11.07 7.72
N LYS A 55 9.67 -11.16 7.92
CA LYS A 55 10.28 -12.32 8.56
C LYS A 55 9.67 -12.50 9.94
N ALA A 56 8.75 -13.46 10.06
CA ALA A 56 8.08 -13.84 11.29
C ALA A 56 8.76 -15.10 11.86
N THR A 57 10.07 -15.05 12.01
CA THR A 57 10.82 -16.12 12.67
C THR A 57 10.80 -15.88 14.17
N PHE A 58 10.45 -16.90 14.93
CA PHE A 58 10.73 -16.93 16.35
C PHE A 58 12.23 -17.19 16.59
N LYS A 59 12.75 -16.83 17.76
CA LYS A 59 14.15 -17.12 18.12
C LYS A 59 14.38 -18.63 18.05
N GLY A 60 15.49 -19.08 17.42
CA GLY A 60 15.82 -20.50 17.28
C GLY A 60 16.53 -20.85 15.97
N GLN A 61 16.89 -22.12 15.80
CA GLN A 61 17.54 -22.67 14.60
C GLN A 61 16.59 -23.55 13.77
N GLY A 62 15.32 -23.16 13.65
CA GLY A 62 14.30 -23.91 12.90
C GLY A 62 13.27 -24.60 13.80
N LEU A 63 12.76 -25.74 13.35
CA LEU A 63 11.76 -26.53 14.08
C LEU A 63 12.36 -27.11 15.37
N SER A 64 11.53 -27.27 16.42
CA SER A 64 11.91 -28.01 17.62
C SER A 64 12.19 -29.48 17.26
N ALA A 65 12.91 -30.20 18.14
CA ALA A 65 13.18 -31.61 17.94
C ALA A 65 11.89 -32.45 17.76
N GLU A 66 10.84 -32.09 18.51
CA GLU A 66 9.51 -32.73 18.46
C GLU A 66 8.74 -32.45 17.17
N ALA A 67 8.91 -31.24 16.61
CA ALA A 67 8.30 -30.86 15.33
C ALA A 67 9.09 -31.40 14.12
N LYS A 68 10.36 -31.76 14.30
CA LYS A 68 11.24 -32.22 13.22
C LYS A 68 10.85 -33.63 12.78
N GLY A 69 10.30 -33.75 11.58
CA GLY A 69 9.84 -35.03 11.01
C GLY A 69 8.42 -35.43 11.44
N ALA A 70 7.72 -34.58 12.20
CA ALA A 70 6.33 -34.79 12.54
C ALA A 70 5.42 -34.65 11.32
N GLY A 71 4.39 -35.49 11.24
CA GLY A 71 3.30 -35.36 10.27
C GLY A 71 2.43 -34.12 10.55
N TRP A 72 1.62 -33.75 9.56
CA TRP A 72 0.78 -32.55 9.63
C TRP A 72 -0.16 -32.53 10.84
N ASP A 73 -0.78 -33.66 11.18
CA ASP A 73 -1.72 -33.75 12.31
C ASP A 73 -1.04 -33.42 13.64
N ARG A 74 0.17 -33.96 13.85
CA ARG A 74 0.94 -33.71 15.07
C ARG A 74 1.45 -32.26 15.16
N LEU A 75 1.86 -31.68 14.04
CA LEU A 75 2.24 -30.26 13.98
C LEU A 75 1.06 -29.34 14.31
N ARG A 76 -0.15 -29.69 13.85
CA ARG A 76 -1.36 -28.95 14.16
C ARG A 76 -1.66 -29.00 15.66
N GLU A 77 -1.61 -30.17 16.27
CA GLU A 77 -1.82 -30.32 17.73
C GLU A 77 -0.83 -29.45 18.54
N LEU A 78 0.47 -29.55 18.23
CA LEU A 78 1.52 -28.76 18.91
C LEU A 78 1.32 -27.24 18.77
N ALA A 79 0.73 -26.77 17.67
CA ALA A 79 0.48 -25.34 17.45
C ALA A 79 -0.68 -24.78 18.29
N TYR A 80 -1.58 -25.66 18.77
CA TYR A 80 -2.76 -25.30 19.57
C TYR A 80 -2.69 -25.81 21.03
N GLU A 81 -1.64 -26.55 21.39
CA GLU A 81 -1.33 -26.91 22.78
C GLU A 81 -1.20 -25.60 23.59
N GLU A 82 -2.08 -25.44 24.60
CA GLU A 82 -2.29 -24.24 25.43
C GLU A 82 -3.07 -23.04 24.83
N ARG A 83 -3.67 -23.16 23.64
CA ARG A 83 -4.68 -22.18 23.13
C ARG A 83 -6.04 -22.79 22.84
N GLY A 84 -6.22 -24.07 23.16
CA GLY A 84 -7.51 -24.76 23.22
C GLY A 84 -7.98 -24.88 24.67
N GLY A 85 -8.57 -23.79 25.18
CA GLY A 85 -9.26 -23.67 26.46
C GLY A 85 -10.17 -22.46 26.41
#